data_AF-A0A7S0GPV8-F1
#
_entry.id   AF-A0A7S0GPV8-F1
#
_cell.length_a   1.000
_cell.length_b   1.000
_cell.length_c   1.000
_cell.angle_alpha   90.00
_cell.angle_beta   90.00
_cell.angle_gamma   90.00
#
_symmetry.space_group_name_H-M   'P 1'
#
loop_
_entity.id
_entity.type
_entity.pdbx_description
1 polymer ?
#
loop_
_entity_poly.entity_id
_entity_poly.type
_entity_poly.pdbx_seq_one_letter_code
_entity_poly.pdbx_strand_id
1 'polypeptide(L)'
;RKWQDMMSQCYIKKIEFVDPDFPPAPKSLGSQIEHAGRYEWSRLTDFRPRNGQWDVIGKESKSRIKSDDIIQGELGDCWFLSALAVLAERQSVLEALFVTTEFNKIGSYQIMFFKNGHWRSVTIDDKFPTNKWG
;
A
#
# COMPACT_ATOMS: atom_id res chain seq x y z
N ARG A 1 6.69 -14.93 11.86
CA ARG A 1 8.02 -15.54 11.67
C ARG A 1 8.40 -15.57 10.19
N LYS A 2 7.77 -16.39 9.32
CA LYS A 2 8.06 -16.44 7.86
C LYS A 2 8.31 -15.07 7.18
N TRP A 3 7.38 -14.12 7.33
CA TRP A 3 7.51 -12.79 6.72
C TRP A 3 8.65 -11.93 7.28
N GLN A 4 8.92 -12.01 8.59
CA GLN A 4 10.02 -11.29 9.22
C GLN A 4 11.36 -11.80 8.69
N ASP A 5 11.49 -13.11 8.53
CA ASP A 5 12.68 -13.74 7.98
C ASP A 5 12.89 -13.33 6.51
N MET A 6 11.82 -13.32 5.70
CA MET A 6 11.86 -12.86 4.32
C MET A 6 12.28 -11.39 4.19
N MET A 7 11.67 -10.49 4.98
CA MET A 7 12.03 -9.06 5.00
C MET A 7 13.50 -8.87 5.42
N SER A 8 13.96 -9.64 6.42
CA SER A 8 15.34 -9.59 6.89
C SER A 8 16.33 -10.02 5.81
N GLN A 9 16.01 -11.08 5.06
CA GLN A 9 16.83 -11.49 3.91
C GLN A 9 16.84 -10.44 2.81
N CYS A 10 15.70 -9.80 2.50
CA CYS A 10 15.65 -8.74 1.50
C CYS A 10 16.55 -7.57 1.89
N TYR A 11 16.49 -7.17 3.17
CA TYR A 11 17.34 -6.13 3.72
C TYR A 11 18.83 -6.46 3.64
N ILE A 12 19.22 -7.67 4.07
CA ILE A 12 20.62 -8.12 4.06
C ILE A 12 21.17 -8.21 2.63
N LYS A 13 20.37 -8.79 1.71
CA LYS A 13 20.77 -8.97 0.31
C LYS A 13 20.63 -7.71 -0.53
N LYS A 14 20.07 -6.62 0.04
CA LYS A 14 19.73 -5.37 -0.67
C LYS A 14 18.89 -5.63 -1.92
N ILE A 15 17.95 -6.57 -1.79
CA ILE A 15 16.99 -6.88 -2.84
C ILE A 15 15.62 -6.34 -2.46
N GLU A 16 14.83 -6.13 -3.49
CA GLU A 16 13.45 -5.70 -3.37
C GLU A 16 12.58 -6.83 -2.81
N PHE A 17 11.67 -6.48 -1.91
CA PHE A 17 10.62 -7.37 -1.50
C PHE A 17 9.59 -7.46 -2.63
N VAL A 18 9.15 -8.69 -2.91
CA VAL A 18 8.03 -9.01 -3.80
C VAL A 18 7.13 -9.93 -3.02
N ASP A 19 5.85 -9.59 -2.94
CA ASP A 19 4.88 -10.43 -2.23
C ASP A 19 4.62 -11.72 -3.05
N PRO A 20 5.01 -12.92 -2.57
CA PRO A 20 4.72 -14.16 -3.28
C PRO A 20 3.22 -14.51 -3.31
N ASP A 21 2.44 -14.05 -2.34
CA ASP A 21 1.02 -14.35 -2.22
C ASP A 21 0.18 -13.36 -3.07
N PHE A 22 0.70 -12.16 -3.31
CA PHE A 22 0.09 -11.12 -4.14
C PHE A 22 1.11 -10.44 -5.09
N PRO A 23 1.65 -11.16 -6.09
CA PRO A 23 2.73 -10.63 -6.92
C PRO A 23 2.23 -9.59 -7.92
N PRO A 24 3.12 -8.73 -8.49
CA PRO A 24 2.80 -7.76 -9.54
C PRO A 24 2.49 -8.46 -10.87
N ALA A 25 1.31 -9.07 -10.96
CA ALA A 25 0.91 -9.91 -12.07
C ALA A 25 -0.61 -9.80 -12.31
N PRO A 26 -1.12 -10.13 -13.52
CA PRO A 26 -2.55 -10.04 -13.83
C PRO A 26 -3.46 -10.79 -12.84
N LYS A 27 -2.98 -11.89 -12.24
CA LYS A 27 -3.76 -12.65 -11.24
C LYS A 27 -4.09 -11.84 -9.98
N SER A 28 -3.30 -10.81 -9.65
CA SER A 28 -3.47 -9.96 -8.47
C SER A 28 -4.42 -8.79 -8.74
N LEU A 29 -4.66 -8.43 -10.01
CA LEU A 29 -5.66 -7.43 -10.39
C LEU A 29 -7.10 -7.92 -10.19
N GLY A 30 -7.29 -9.24 -10.13
CA GLY A 30 -8.60 -9.85 -10.01
C GLY A 30 -9.33 -9.92 -11.35
N SER A 31 -10.35 -10.77 -11.40
CA SER A 31 -11.12 -11.04 -12.62
C SER A 31 -12.05 -9.92 -13.06
N GLN A 32 -12.26 -8.91 -12.20
CA GLN A 32 -13.18 -7.80 -12.46
C GLN A 32 -12.53 -6.68 -13.29
N ILE A 33 -11.21 -6.67 -13.43
CA ILE A 33 -10.50 -5.68 -14.23
C ILE A 33 -10.46 -6.17 -15.68
N GLU A 34 -11.39 -5.67 -16.49
CA GLU A 34 -11.35 -5.85 -17.94
C GLU A 34 -10.03 -5.27 -18.48
N HIS A 35 -9.38 -5.98 -19.40
CA HIS A 35 -8.10 -5.56 -20.00
C HIS A 35 -6.94 -5.42 -19.00
N ALA A 36 -6.85 -6.30 -18.00
CA ALA A 36 -5.71 -6.41 -17.07
C ALA A 36 -4.31 -6.31 -17.74
N GLY A 37 -4.18 -6.72 -19.02
CA GLY A 37 -2.94 -6.57 -19.79
C GLY A 37 -2.56 -5.14 -20.20
N ARG A 38 -3.37 -4.13 -19.87
CA ARG A 38 -3.06 -2.70 -20.10
C ARG A 38 -2.33 -2.03 -18.94
N TYR A 39 -2.24 -2.70 -17.79
CA TYR A 39 -1.57 -2.15 -16.62
C TYR A 39 -0.14 -2.66 -16.53
N GLU A 40 0.76 -1.74 -16.24
CA GLU A 40 2.12 -2.03 -15.81
C GLU A 40 2.17 -1.99 -14.28
N TRP A 41 3.30 -2.40 -13.71
CA TRP A 41 3.50 -2.36 -12.25
C TRP A 41 4.68 -1.45 -11.94
N SER A 42 4.39 -0.33 -11.29
CA SER A 42 5.39 0.67 -10.91
C SER A 42 5.60 0.67 -9.41
N ARG A 43 6.83 0.88 -8.97
CA ARG A 43 7.19 1.03 -7.56
C ARG A 43 6.89 2.43 -7.07
N LEU A 44 6.77 2.56 -5.75
CA LEU A 44 6.70 3.86 -5.10
C LEU A 44 7.85 4.79 -5.54
N THR A 45 9.07 4.26 -5.72
CA THR A 45 10.24 5.04 -6.16
C THR A 45 10.19 5.53 -7.61
N ASP A 46 9.25 5.06 -8.42
CA ASP A 46 9.06 5.52 -9.80
C ASP A 46 8.26 6.83 -9.85
N PHE A 47 7.60 7.19 -8.74
CA PHE A 47 6.84 8.42 -8.59
C PHE A 47 7.62 9.51 -7.86
N ARG A 48 7.09 10.74 -7.88
CA ARG A 48 7.64 11.87 -7.12
C ARG A 48 6.82 12.11 -5.84
N PRO A 49 7.46 12.15 -4.66
CA PRO A 49 6.75 12.47 -3.43
C PRO A 49 6.30 13.94 -3.41
N ARG A 50 5.10 14.20 -2.87
CA ARG A 50 4.48 15.53 -2.78
C ARG A 50 5.36 16.58 -2.10
N ASN A 51 6.10 16.18 -1.05
CA ASN A 51 6.91 17.07 -0.22
C ASN A 51 8.42 16.77 -0.30
N GLY A 52 8.88 16.11 -1.37
CA GLY A 52 10.30 15.76 -1.56
C GLY A 52 10.78 14.53 -0.77
N GLN A 53 9.97 14.03 0.18
CA GLN A 53 10.20 12.79 0.91
C GLN A 53 8.92 11.95 0.96
N TRP A 54 9.06 10.64 0.84
CA TRP A 54 7.98 9.69 1.04
C TRP A 54 7.57 9.63 2.50
N ASP A 55 6.27 9.81 2.76
CA ASP A 55 5.64 9.63 4.06
C ASP A 55 4.52 8.61 3.90
N VAL A 56 4.56 7.54 4.69
CA VAL A 56 3.65 6.40 4.58
C VAL A 56 2.31 6.69 5.24
N ILE A 57 2.31 7.45 6.35
CA ILE A 57 1.11 7.63 7.18
C ILE A 57 0.74 9.10 7.44
N GLY A 58 1.53 10.04 6.90
CA GLY A 58 1.23 11.46 7.02
C GLY A 58 1.43 11.99 8.45
N LYS A 59 2.51 11.61 9.14
CA LYS A 59 2.71 12.00 10.56
C LYS A 59 2.84 13.52 10.73
N GLU A 60 3.39 14.19 9.72
CA GLU A 60 3.61 15.63 9.76
C GLU A 60 2.35 16.41 9.37
N SER A 61 2.14 17.57 9.99
CA SER A 61 0.94 18.40 9.74
C SER A 61 0.72 18.75 8.25
N LYS A 62 1.80 18.85 7.47
CA LYS A 62 1.75 19.13 6.02
C LYS A 62 1.55 17.89 5.14
N SER A 63 1.75 16.69 5.66
CA SER A 63 1.56 15.41 4.96
C SER A 63 0.39 14.59 5.54
N ARG A 64 -0.29 15.10 6.57
CA ARG A 64 -1.45 14.46 7.18
C ARG A 64 -2.44 13.99 6.13
N ILE A 65 -2.77 12.69 6.19
CA ILE A 65 -3.74 12.06 5.31
C ILE A 65 -5.11 12.68 5.59
N LYS A 66 -5.75 13.14 4.51
CA LYS A 66 -7.10 13.72 4.52
C LYS A 66 -8.04 12.83 3.73
N SER A 67 -9.34 13.00 3.98
CA SER A 67 -10.39 12.38 3.17
C SER A 67 -10.24 12.72 1.68
N ASP A 68 -9.85 13.95 1.34
CA ASP A 68 -9.60 14.39 -0.04
C ASP A 68 -8.40 13.73 -0.73
N ASP A 69 -7.50 13.07 0.02
CA ASP A 69 -6.40 12.30 -0.57
C ASP A 69 -6.88 10.92 -1.09
N ILE A 70 -8.14 10.54 -0.83
CA ILE A 70 -8.74 9.27 -1.26
C ILE A 70 -9.63 9.52 -2.48
N ILE A 71 -9.14 9.14 -3.65
CA ILE A 71 -9.77 9.39 -4.94
C ILE A 71 -10.14 8.06 -5.58
N GLN A 72 -11.40 7.93 -6.02
CA GLN A 72 -11.85 6.72 -6.70
C GLN A 72 -11.22 6.60 -8.09
N GLY A 73 -10.63 5.42 -8.35
CA GLY A 73 -10.13 5.04 -9.67
C GLY A 73 -11.17 4.28 -10.51
N GLU A 74 -10.68 3.38 -11.36
CA GLU A 74 -11.53 2.59 -12.28
C GLU A 74 -12.24 1.41 -11.58
N LEU A 75 -11.87 1.09 -10.34
CA LEU A 75 -12.47 0.00 -9.57
C LEU A 75 -13.81 0.42 -8.92
N GLY A 76 -14.77 -0.50 -8.92
CA GLY A 76 -16.08 -0.35 -8.29
C GLY A 76 -16.08 -0.52 -6.77
N ASP A 77 -15.08 0.03 -6.06
CA ASP A 77 -14.84 -0.17 -4.63
C ASP A 77 -15.15 1.07 -3.77
N CYS A 78 -16.02 1.97 -4.24
CA CYS A 78 -16.41 3.19 -3.53
C CYS A 78 -16.87 2.96 -2.08
N TRP A 79 -17.49 1.81 -1.81
CA TRP A 79 -17.91 1.39 -0.46
C TRP A 79 -16.71 1.24 0.49
N PHE A 80 -15.57 0.77 -0.03
CA PHE A 80 -14.34 0.61 0.72
C PHE A 80 -13.63 1.96 0.87
N LEU A 81 -13.52 2.73 -0.21
CA LEU A 81 -12.91 4.07 -0.19
C LEU A 81 -13.64 5.03 0.76
N SER A 82 -14.97 4.96 0.83
CA SER A 82 -15.78 5.74 1.77
C SER A 82 -15.42 5.41 3.23
N ALA A 83 -15.15 4.15 3.56
CA ALA A 83 -14.71 3.75 4.89
C ALA A 83 -13.29 4.27 5.19
N LEU A 84 -12.39 4.28 4.21
CA LEU A 84 -11.05 4.87 4.35
C LEU A 84 -11.12 6.39 4.55
N ALA A 85 -12.04 7.09 3.88
CA ALA A 85 -12.22 8.53 4.04
C ALA A 85 -12.65 8.89 5.47
N VAL A 86 -13.57 8.12 6.06
CA VAL A 86 -13.95 8.26 7.48
C VAL A 86 -12.77 7.94 8.41
N LEU A 87 -11.95 6.95 8.06
CA LEU A 87 -10.77 6.60 8.85
C LEU A 87 -9.70 7.70 8.83
N ALA A 88 -9.51 8.40 7.69
CA ALA A 88 -8.58 9.52 7.57
C ALA A 88 -8.89 10.68 8.54
N GLU A 89 -10.16 10.88 8.88
CA GLU A 89 -10.57 11.87 9.89
C GLU A 89 -10.14 11.49 11.32
N ARG A 90 -9.77 10.22 11.56
CA ARG A 90 -9.34 9.69 12.86
C ARG A 90 -7.87 9.27 12.83
N GLN A 91 -6.98 10.25 12.76
CA GLN A 91 -5.53 10.05 12.63
C GLN A 91 -4.94 9.02 13.60
N SER A 92 -5.27 9.07 14.89
CA SER A 92 -4.74 8.13 15.88
C SER A 92 -5.14 6.67 15.63
N VAL A 93 -6.35 6.45 15.07
CA VAL A 93 -6.81 5.11 14.69
C VAL A 93 -6.09 4.67 13.42
N LEU A 94 -5.99 5.55 12.43
CA LEU A 94 -5.28 5.27 11.18
C LEU A 94 -3.82 4.88 11.45
N GLU A 95 -3.09 5.67 12.24
CA GLU A 95 -1.69 5.40 12.59
C GLU A 95 -1.51 4.04 13.30
N ALA A 96 -2.45 3.67 14.18
CA ALA A 96 -2.40 2.40 14.90
C ALA A 96 -2.59 1.17 14.00
N LEU A 97 -3.08 1.33 12.77
CA LEU A 97 -3.19 0.24 11.81
C LEU A 97 -1.86 -0.06 11.10
N PHE A 98 -0.93 0.90 11.02
CA PHE A 98 0.32 0.69 10.28
C PHE A 98 1.43 0.16 11.21
N VAL A 99 1.99 -0.99 10.86
CA VAL A 99 3.18 -1.53 11.52
C VAL A 99 4.44 -0.91 10.91
N THR A 100 4.48 -0.82 9.57
CA THR A 100 5.52 -0.09 8.85
C THR A 100 5.08 1.33 8.63
N THR A 101 5.70 2.27 9.35
CA THR A 101 5.30 3.70 9.33
C THR A 101 6.28 4.59 8.57
N GLU A 102 7.43 4.05 8.16
CA GLU A 102 8.50 4.78 7.49
C GLU A 102 8.75 4.19 6.11
N PHE A 103 9.11 5.07 5.16
CA PHE A 103 9.57 4.64 3.85
C PHE A 103 10.81 3.74 3.96
N ASN A 104 10.84 2.67 3.17
CA ASN A 104 11.98 1.77 3.12
C ASN A 104 12.29 1.32 1.69
N LYS A 105 13.59 1.22 1.37
CA LYS A 105 14.07 0.92 0.01
C LYS A 105 13.78 -0.52 -0.45
N ILE A 106 13.55 -1.45 0.48
CA ILE A 106 13.17 -2.81 0.11
C ILE A 106 11.73 -2.86 -0.42
N GLY A 107 10.90 -1.88 -0.08
CA GLY A 107 9.52 -1.77 -0.56
C GLY A 107 8.59 -2.77 0.12
N SER A 108 8.72 -2.99 1.44
CA SER A 108 7.87 -3.90 2.21
C SER A 108 7.11 -3.13 3.28
N TYR A 109 5.79 -3.29 3.31
CA TYR A 109 4.90 -2.56 4.21
C TYR A 109 3.95 -3.53 4.91
N GLN A 110 3.67 -3.29 6.19
CA GLN A 110 2.76 -4.12 6.98
C GLN A 110 1.66 -3.28 7.63
N ILE A 111 0.42 -3.74 7.48
CA ILE A 111 -0.81 -3.10 7.94
C ILE A 111 -1.65 -4.11 8.72
N MET A 112 -2.33 -3.65 9.76
CA MET A 112 -3.23 -4.41 10.61
C MET A 112 -4.66 -4.28 10.13
N PHE A 113 -5.31 -5.42 9.90
CA PHE A 113 -6.75 -5.49 9.61
C PHE A 113 -7.46 -6.25 10.73
N PHE A 114 -8.65 -5.79 11.08
CA PHE A 114 -9.53 -6.52 11.99
C PHE A 114 -10.52 -7.34 11.17
N LYS A 115 -10.38 -8.67 11.17
CA LYS A 115 -11.21 -9.59 10.38
C LYS A 115 -11.68 -10.76 11.22
N ASN A 116 -12.99 -10.99 11.22
CA ASN A 116 -13.64 -12.09 11.92
C ASN A 116 -13.26 -12.14 13.42
N GLY A 117 -13.31 -10.99 14.09
CA GLY A 117 -13.02 -10.87 15.52
C GLY A 117 -11.53 -10.88 15.89
N HIS A 118 -10.62 -10.94 14.92
CA HIS A 118 -9.19 -11.07 15.17
C HIS A 118 -8.38 -10.04 14.39
N TRP A 119 -7.36 -9.49 15.05
CA TRP A 119 -6.33 -8.68 14.40
C TRP A 119 -5.43 -9.57 13.54
N ARG A 120 -5.17 -9.14 12.31
CA ARG A 120 -4.33 -9.83 11.34
C ARG A 120 -3.40 -8.82 10.70
N SER A 121 -2.11 -9.13 10.65
CA SER A 121 -1.18 -8.36 9.85
C SER A 121 -1.18 -8.86 8.40
N VAL A 122 -1.17 -7.91 7.46
CA VAL A 122 -0.99 -8.14 6.03
C VAL A 122 0.29 -7.44 5.62
N THR A 123 1.17 -8.18 4.95
CA THR A 123 2.41 -7.63 4.38
C THR A 123 2.25 -7.54 2.88
N ILE A 124 2.59 -6.40 2.30
CA ILE A 124 2.53 -6.13 0.86
C ILE A 124 3.84 -5.52 0.39
N ASP A 125 4.11 -5.65 -0.91
CA ASP A 125 5.11 -4.83 -1.57
C ASP A 125 4.54 -3.46 -1.99
N ASP A 126 5.39 -2.59 -2.54
CA ASP A 126 5.06 -1.23 -2.96
C ASP A 126 4.88 -1.08 -4.47
N LYS A 127 4.45 -2.15 -5.14
CA LYS A 127 4.17 -2.12 -6.58
C LYS A 127 2.69 -1.88 -6.80
N PHE A 128 2.39 -0.85 -7.57
CA PHE A 128 1.04 -0.42 -7.89
C PHE A 128 0.77 -0.66 -9.38
N PRO A 129 -0.46 -1.06 -9.74
CA PRO A 129 -0.85 -1.09 -11.14
C PRO A 129 -0.96 0.34 -11.68
N THR A 130 -0.26 0.62 -12.76
CA THR A 130 -0.24 1.91 -13.45
C THR A 130 -0.70 1.74 -14.88
N ASN A 131 -1.24 2.80 -15.46
CA ASN A 131 -1.49 2.86 -16.90
C ASN A 131 -0.60 3.95 -17.52
N LYS A 132 -0.73 4.18 -18.82
CA LYS A 132 0.07 5.18 -19.56
C LYS A 132 -0.05 6.62 -19.03
N TRP A 133 -0.98 6.92 -18.13
CA TRP A 133 -1.21 8.24 -17.55
C TRP A 133 -0.54 8.42 -16.18
N GLY A 134 0.08 7.36 -15.64
CA GLY A 134 0.57 7.34 -14.26
C GLY A 134 -0.56 6.92 -13.34
#